data_AF-X1CPW7-F1
#
_entry.id   AF-X1CPW7-F1
#
_cell.length_a   1.000
_cell.length_b   1.000
_cell.length_c   1.000
_cell.angle_alpha   90.00
_cell.angle_beta   90.00
_cell.angle_gamma   90.00
#
_symmetry.space_group_name_H-M   'P 1'
#
loop_
_entity.id
_entity.type
_entity.pdbx_description
1 polymer ?
#
loop_
_entity_poly.entity_id
_entity_poly.type
_entity_poly.pdbx_seq_one_letter_code
_entity_poly.pdbx_strand_id
1 'polypeptide(L)'
;MLAFMSIQSYAWVGLAIFSLSVGASAEPVLNSQADDGEFEGWATYHEKAGVKTGDVWSLADDGVLICRGQPRGYLYTKKSYVNFTLSFEWRWPVGGEAGKGGVLLRT
;
A
#
# COMPACT_ATOMS: atom_id res chain seq x y z
N MET A 1 43.06 6.72 33.88
CA MET A 1 43.73 7.75 33.06
C MET A 1 42.71 8.87 32.82
N LEU A 2 43.00 10.08 33.31
CA LEU A 2 42.14 11.27 33.22
C LEU A 2 42.52 12.13 32.01
N ALA A 3 41.52 12.70 31.30
CA ALA A 3 41.61 13.97 30.55
C ALA A 3 40.17 14.37 30.14
N PHE A 4 39.55 15.35 30.79
CA PHE A 4 39.56 16.82 30.59
C PHE A 4 38.69 17.35 29.43
N MET A 5 37.80 18.28 29.81
CA MET A 5 36.83 19.06 29.02
C MET A 5 37.47 19.95 27.94
N SER A 6 36.69 20.29 26.90
CA SER A 6 36.90 21.51 26.10
C SER A 6 35.56 22.13 25.66
N ILE A 7 35.59 23.46 25.51
CA ILE A 7 34.49 24.44 25.54
C ILE A 7 33.71 24.51 24.22
N GLN A 8 32.39 24.73 24.32
CA GLN A 8 31.50 25.04 23.19
C GLN A 8 31.57 26.51 22.77
N SER A 9 31.67 26.75 21.47
CA SER A 9 31.47 28.06 20.83
C SER A 9 30.15 28.03 20.07
N TYR A 10 29.19 28.89 20.43
CA TYR A 10 27.98 29.12 19.64
C TYR A 10 28.29 30.12 18.51
N ALA A 11 27.93 29.76 17.28
CA ALA A 11 27.99 30.65 16.13
C ALA A 11 26.64 30.64 15.40
N TRP A 12 25.98 31.81 15.42
CA TRP A 12 24.90 32.27 14.54
C TRP A 12 23.68 31.37 14.33
N VAL A 13 22.53 31.79 14.89
CA VAL A 13 21.20 31.35 14.45
C VAL A 13 20.95 31.96 13.06
N GLY A 14 21.51 31.32 12.03
CA GLY A 14 21.01 31.47 10.67
C GLY A 14 19.69 30.72 10.59
N LEU A 15 18.60 31.42 10.29
CA LEU A 15 17.30 30.81 10.00
C LEU A 15 17.42 30.06 8.67
N ALA A 16 17.93 28.83 8.71
CA ALA A 16 17.92 27.95 7.56
C ALA A 16 16.48 27.52 7.32
N ILE A 17 15.84 28.10 6.29
CA ILE A 17 14.61 27.55 5.73
C ILE A 17 15.00 26.23 5.08
N PHE A 18 14.98 25.15 5.86
CA PHE A 18 15.05 23.80 5.33
C PHE A 18 13.73 23.56 4.61
N SER A 19 13.72 23.73 3.30
CA SER A 19 12.62 23.23 2.48
C SER A 19 12.63 21.71 2.63
N LEU A 20 11.78 21.18 3.51
CA LEU A 20 11.49 19.75 3.52
C LEU A 20 10.78 19.45 2.20
N SER A 21 11.54 19.04 1.20
CA SER A 21 11.00 18.23 0.13
C SER A 21 10.59 16.91 0.77
N VAL A 22 9.33 16.81 1.17
CA VAL A 22 8.70 15.52 1.46
C VAL A 22 8.74 14.75 0.15
N GLY A 23 9.75 13.90 0.00
CA GLY A 23 9.78 12.95 -1.10
C GLY A 23 8.52 12.11 -1.00
N ALA A 24 7.75 12.03 -2.08
CA ALA A 24 6.66 11.09 -2.18
C ALA A 24 7.28 9.68 -2.17
N SER A 25 7.35 9.08 -0.99
CA SER A 25 7.69 7.67 -0.85
C SER A 25 6.54 6.86 -1.42
N ALA A 26 6.84 5.89 -2.28
CA ALA A 26 5.84 4.90 -2.66
C ALA A 26 5.48 4.12 -1.39
N GLU A 27 4.29 4.37 -0.84
CA GLU A 27 3.78 3.55 0.26
C GLU A 27 3.52 2.16 -0.32
N PRO A 28 4.18 1.10 0.19
CA PRO A 28 3.85 -0.25 -0.23
C PRO A 28 2.40 -0.52 0.19
N VAL A 29 1.53 -0.68 -0.79
CA VAL A 29 0.11 -0.95 -0.57
C VAL A 29 -0.12 -2.43 -0.89
N LEU A 30 -0.70 -3.19 0.06
CA LEU A 30 -0.98 -4.65 -0.03
C LEU A 30 0.24 -5.58 0.12
N ASN A 31 1.03 -5.40 1.19
CA ASN A 31 2.21 -6.21 1.51
C ASN A 31 1.97 -7.25 2.62
N SER A 32 0.81 -7.24 3.28
CA SER A 32 0.43 -8.23 4.28
C SER A 32 -1.08 -8.46 4.25
N GLN A 33 -1.48 -9.67 4.62
CA GLN A 33 -2.87 -10.06 4.85
C GLN A 33 -2.98 -10.57 6.29
N ALA A 34 -3.97 -10.10 7.03
CA ALA A 34 -4.21 -10.54 8.40
C ALA A 34 -4.80 -11.96 8.45
N ASP A 35 -4.76 -12.60 9.62
CA ASP A 35 -5.26 -13.97 9.83
C ASP A 35 -6.76 -14.13 9.53
N ASP A 36 -7.53 -13.04 9.61
CA ASP A 36 -8.94 -12.99 9.25
C ASP A 36 -9.19 -12.82 7.74
N GLY A 37 -8.12 -12.70 6.95
CA GLY A 37 -8.14 -12.51 5.51
C GLY A 37 -8.28 -11.06 5.07
N GLU A 38 -8.26 -10.09 5.99
CA GLU A 38 -8.38 -8.67 5.66
C GLU A 38 -7.03 -8.01 5.34
N PHE A 39 -7.11 -6.87 4.64
CA PHE A 39 -5.96 -6.05 4.28
C PHE A 39 -6.01 -4.71 5.01
N GLU A 40 -4.95 -4.36 5.73
CA GLU A 40 -4.87 -3.08 6.44
C GLU A 40 -4.97 -1.91 5.45
N GLY A 41 -5.82 -0.92 5.74
CA GLY A 41 -6.04 0.23 4.86
C GLY A 41 -6.94 -0.04 3.63
N TRP A 42 -7.41 -1.27 3.44
CA TRP A 42 -8.31 -1.63 2.35
C TRP A 42 -9.66 -2.16 2.85
N ALA A 43 -10.63 -2.15 1.96
CA ALA A 43 -11.93 -2.76 2.14
C ALA A 43 -12.36 -3.45 0.83
N THR A 44 -13.29 -4.38 0.94
CA THR A 44 -13.84 -5.11 -0.19
C THR A 44 -15.31 -4.78 -0.40
N TYR A 45 -15.72 -4.80 -1.67
CA TYR A 45 -17.10 -4.91 -2.07
C TYR A 45 -17.30 -6.24 -2.77
N HIS A 46 -18.38 -6.94 -2.44
CA HIS A 46 -18.80 -8.17 -3.09
C HIS A 46 -20.27 -8.07 -3.48
N GLU A 47 -20.62 -8.56 -4.67
CA GLU A 47 -22.02 -8.57 -5.16
C GLU A 47 -22.92 -9.51 -4.34
N LYS A 48 -22.33 -10.44 -3.57
CA LYS A 48 -23.03 -11.34 -2.65
C LYS A 48 -22.72 -10.95 -1.21
N ALA A 49 -23.76 -10.90 -0.38
CA ALA A 49 -23.62 -10.63 1.04
C ALA A 49 -22.90 -11.79 1.78
N GLY A 50 -22.20 -11.45 2.86
CA GLY A 50 -21.56 -12.43 3.75
C GLY A 50 -20.27 -13.07 3.22
N VAL A 51 -19.76 -12.60 2.08
CA VAL A 51 -18.48 -13.05 1.50
C VAL A 51 -17.34 -12.41 2.27
N LYS A 52 -16.36 -13.21 2.69
CA LYS A 52 -15.15 -12.69 3.34
C LYS A 52 -14.12 -12.27 2.30
N THR A 53 -13.32 -11.25 2.61
CA THR A 53 -12.22 -10.79 1.74
C THR A 53 -11.31 -11.94 1.35
N GLY A 54 -10.87 -12.76 2.31
CA GLY A 54 -9.97 -13.90 2.12
C GLY A 54 -10.50 -15.00 1.19
N ASP A 55 -11.82 -15.08 0.96
CA ASP A 55 -12.41 -16.08 0.05
C ASP A 55 -12.20 -15.72 -1.43
N VAL A 56 -11.90 -14.45 -1.71
CA VAL A 56 -11.80 -13.87 -3.07
C VAL A 56 -10.42 -13.26 -3.34
N TRP A 57 -9.81 -12.65 -2.32
CA TRP A 57 -8.54 -11.96 -2.39
C TRP A 57 -7.54 -12.62 -1.44
N SER A 58 -6.42 -13.06 -1.98
CA SER A 58 -5.35 -13.67 -1.18
C SER A 58 -4.00 -13.13 -1.58
N LEU A 59 -3.16 -12.83 -0.60
CA LEU A 59 -1.76 -12.51 -0.83
C LEU A 59 -0.95 -13.80 -0.76
N ALA A 60 -0.28 -14.16 -1.86
CA ALA A 60 0.61 -15.31 -1.87
C ALA A 60 1.94 -14.99 -1.18
N ASP A 61 2.67 -16.03 -0.78
CA ASP A 61 3.98 -15.91 -0.11
C ASP A 61 5.03 -15.17 -0.96
N ASP A 62 4.85 -15.13 -2.28
CA ASP A 62 5.70 -14.39 -3.23
C ASP A 62 5.32 -12.90 -3.36
N GLY A 63 4.36 -12.43 -2.55
CA GLY A 63 3.89 -11.04 -2.53
C GLY A 63 2.88 -10.70 -3.63
N VAL A 64 2.36 -11.69 -4.35
CA VAL A 64 1.41 -11.47 -5.45
C VAL A 64 -0.03 -11.51 -4.93
N LEU A 65 -0.76 -10.43 -5.16
CA LEU A 65 -2.19 -10.38 -4.90
C LEU A 65 -2.95 -11.20 -5.95
N ILE A 66 -3.69 -12.20 -5.49
CA ILE A 66 -4.51 -13.07 -6.33
C ILE A 66 -5.99 -12.68 -6.15
N CYS A 67 -6.68 -12.46 -7.28
CA CYS A 67 -8.12 -12.26 -7.34
C CYS A 67 -8.78 -13.50 -7.95
N ARG A 68 -9.62 -14.19 -7.17
CA ARG A 68 -10.41 -15.34 -7.65
C ARG A 68 -11.51 -14.94 -8.65
N GLY A 69 -11.97 -13.69 -8.57
CA GLY A 69 -12.97 -13.11 -9.48
C GLY A 69 -14.43 -13.51 -9.22
N GLN A 70 -14.69 -14.44 -8.29
CA GLN A 70 -16.04 -14.90 -7.95
C GLN A 70 -16.22 -15.03 -6.43
N PRO A 71 -17.28 -14.45 -5.85
CA PRO A 71 -18.26 -13.56 -6.49
C PRO A 71 -17.63 -12.23 -6.96
N ARG A 72 -18.31 -11.54 -7.89
CA ARG A 72 -17.77 -10.30 -8.47
C ARG A 72 -17.68 -9.22 -7.40
N GLY A 73 -16.69 -8.36 -7.53
CA GLY A 73 -16.37 -7.37 -6.52
C GLY A 73 -15.14 -6.56 -6.87
N TYR A 74 -14.72 -5.72 -5.94
CA TYR A 74 -13.49 -4.96 -6.04
C TYR A 74 -12.87 -4.73 -4.66
N LEU A 75 -11.54 -4.64 -4.63
CA LEU A 75 -10.75 -4.24 -3.48
C LEU A 75 -10.41 -2.75 -3.65
N TYR A 76 -10.64 -1.94 -2.62
CA TYR A 76 -10.45 -0.49 -2.69
C TYR A 76 -9.83 0.07 -1.41
N THR A 77 -9.12 1.19 -1.54
CA THR A 77 -8.48 1.86 -0.40
C THR A 77 -9.55 2.49 0.48
N LYS A 78 -9.43 2.36 1.81
CA LYS A 78 -10.28 3.08 2.77
C LYS A 78 -10.05 4.59 2.71
N LYS A 79 -8.82 5.00 2.37
CA LYS A 79 -8.44 6.40 2.14
C LYS A 79 -8.74 6.83 0.71
N SER A 80 -9.17 8.07 0.56
CA SER A 80 -9.35 8.72 -0.75
C SER A 80 -8.08 9.50 -1.14
N TYR A 81 -7.75 9.46 -2.43
CA TYR A 81 -6.61 10.17 -3.01
C TYR A 81 -7.08 11.05 -4.17
N VAL A 82 -6.53 12.26 -4.29
CA VAL A 82 -6.89 13.24 -5.34
C VAL A 82 -5.79 13.30 -6.41
N ASN A 83 -4.58 13.67 -5.99
CA ASN A 83 -3.39 13.69 -6.83
C ASN A 83 -2.47 12.56 -6.39
N PHE A 84 -2.24 11.58 -7.25
CA PHE A 84 -1.43 10.41 -6.95
C PHE A 84 -0.77 9.87 -8.21
N THR A 85 0.33 9.17 -8.01
CA THR A 85 0.92 8.27 -9.00
C THR A 85 0.65 6.85 -8.54
N LEU A 86 -0.06 6.07 -9.36
CA LEU A 86 -0.29 4.65 -9.12
C LEU A 86 0.62 3.84 -10.06
N SER A 87 1.39 2.92 -9.49
CA SER A 87 2.23 1.99 -10.23
C SER A 87 1.96 0.58 -9.73
N PHE A 88 1.71 -0.35 -10.65
CA PHE A 88 1.52 -1.76 -10.36
C PHE A 88 1.81 -2.58 -11.60
N GLU A 89 2.15 -3.85 -11.39
CA GLU A 89 2.26 -4.84 -12.44
C GLU A 89 1.10 -5.85 -12.31
N TRP A 90 0.69 -6.43 -13.43
CA TRP A 90 -0.36 -7.44 -13.44
C TRP A 90 -0.02 -8.54 -14.44
N ARG A 91 -0.50 -9.75 -14.16
CA ARG A 91 -0.34 -10.92 -15.01
C ARG A 91 -1.54 -11.85 -14.87
N TRP A 92 -1.74 -12.72 -15.84
CA TRP A 92 -2.67 -13.83 -15.71
C TRP A 92 -2.08 -14.95 -14.84
N PRO A 93 -2.91 -15.74 -14.14
CA PRO A 93 -2.45 -16.93 -13.43
C PRO A 93 -1.73 -17.89 -14.38
N VAL A 94 -0.68 -18.56 -13.88
CA VAL A 94 0.05 -19.56 -14.68
C VAL A 94 -0.89 -20.71 -15.03
N GLY A 95 -1.06 -20.98 -16.32
CA GLY A 95 -1.99 -21.99 -16.81
C GLY A 95 -3.48 -21.61 -16.70
N GLY A 96 -3.79 -20.38 -16.30
CA GLY A 96 -5.16 -19.86 -16.24
C GLY A 96 -5.59 -19.19 -17.55
N GLU A 97 -6.90 -19.09 -17.75
CA GLU A 97 -7.47 -18.30 -18.84
C GLU A 97 -7.32 -16.79 -18.57
N ALA A 98 -7.25 -16.00 -19.64
CA ALA A 98 -7.27 -14.54 -19.52
C ALA A 98 -8.62 -14.09 -18.94
N GLY A 99 -8.57 -13.44 -17.79
CA GLY A 99 -9.75 -12.91 -17.12
C GLY A 99 -10.18 -11.53 -17.65
N LYS A 100 -11.23 -10.98 -17.05
CA LYS A 100 -11.62 -9.57 -17.22
C LYS A 100 -11.37 -8.86 -15.90
N GLY A 101 -10.30 -8.08 -15.84
CA GLY A 101 -9.93 -7.26 -14.69
C GLY A 101 -9.65 -5.82 -15.10
N GLY A 102 -9.47 -4.95 -14.12
CA GLY A 102 -9.15 -3.55 -14.36
C GLY A 102 -8.92 -2.78 -13.07
N VAL A 103 -8.42 -1.56 -13.23
CA VAL A 103 -8.26 -0.61 -12.12
C VAL A 103 -9.33 0.46 -12.23
N LEU A 104 -10.03 0.67 -11.13
CA LEU A 104 -11.04 1.73 -11.01
C LEU A 104 -10.36 2.99 -10.48
N LEU A 105 -10.48 4.08 -11.24
CA LEU A 105 -9.98 5.39 -10.85
C LEU A 105 -11.16 6.35 -10.75
N ARG A 106 -11.20 7.15 -9.68
CA ARG A 106 -12.19 8.22 -9.46
C ARG A 106 -13.64 7.72 -9.41
N THR A 107 -13.91 6.79 -8.51
CA THR A 107 -15.28 6.36 -8.12
C THR A 107 -15.97 7.40 -7.26
#